data_AF-A0A2G8DNA7-F1
#
_entry.id   AF-A0A2G8DNA7-F1
#
_cell.length_a   1.000
_cell.length_b   1.000
_cell.length_c   1.000
_cell.angle_alpha   90.00
_cell.angle_beta   90.00
_cell.angle_gamma   90.00
#
_symmetry.space_group_name_H-M   'P 1'
#
loop_
_entity.id
_entity.type
_entity.pdbx_description
1 polymer ?
#
loop_
_entity_poly.entity_id
_entity_poly.type
_entity_poly.pdbx_seq_one_letter_code
_entity_poly.pdbx_strand_id
1 'polypeptide(L)' 'MIKSKTIISWCLSVYRFRDRIEVRLETVKDFRNQGLSLAVAKTYVNEFLSSRLVVDWPCD' A
#
# COMPACT_ATOMS: atom_id res chain seq x y z
N MET A 1 0.31 -7.77 -4.58
CA MET A 1 -0.06 -8.35 -5.90
C MET A 1 1.02 -9.34 -6.33
N ILE A 2 0.63 -10.52 -6.79
CA ILE A 2 1.55 -11.62 -7.13
C ILE A 2 1.38 -12.00 -8.61
N LYS A 3 2.48 -12.22 -9.32
CA LYS A 3 2.52 -12.78 -10.68
C LYS A 3 3.60 -13.85 -10.74
N SER A 4 3.26 -15.04 -11.22
CA SER A 4 4.19 -16.17 -11.36
C SER A 4 5.01 -16.47 -10.09
N LYS A 5 4.37 -16.45 -8.92
CA LYS A 5 4.97 -16.62 -7.57
C LYS A 5 5.88 -15.48 -7.10
N THR A 6 5.97 -14.37 -7.84
CA THR A 6 6.71 -13.17 -7.45
C THR A 6 5.76 -12.07 -7.00
N ILE A 7 6.06 -11.41 -5.88
CA ILE A 7 5.36 -10.19 -5.49
C ILE A 7 5.86 -9.05 -6.38
N ILE A 8 4.95 -8.41 -7.11
CA ILE A 8 5.29 -7.36 -8.09
C ILE A 8 4.87 -5.95 -7.65
N SER A 9 3.97 -5.86 -6.67
CA SER A 9 3.50 -4.59 -6.10
C SER A 9 2.95 -4.83 -4.69
N TRP A 10 3.29 -3.99 -3.73
CA TRP A 10 2.88 -4.12 -2.33
C TRP A 10 2.65 -2.76 -1.67
N CYS A 11 1.78 -2.75 -0.67
CA CYS A 11 1.53 -1.65 0.25
C CYS A 11 1.78 -2.17 1.67
N LEU A 12 2.57 -1.45 2.47
CA LEU A 12 2.94 -1.86 3.82
C LEU A 12 2.76 -0.70 4.79
N SER A 13 2.29 -0.99 6.00
CA SER A 13 2.38 -0.07 7.13
C SER A 13 3.82 -0.05 7.64
N VAL A 14 4.50 1.09 7.56
CA VAL A 14 5.91 1.24 7.99
C VAL A 14 6.04 1.85 9.39
N TYR A 15 5.01 2.56 9.84
CA TYR A 15 4.94 3.12 11.18
C TYR A 15 3.49 3.09 11.68
N ARG A 16 3.32 2.99 13.00
CA ARG A 16 2.01 3.09 13.66
C ARG A 16 2.14 3.85 14.97
N PHE A 17 1.26 4.84 15.16
CA PHE A 17 1.13 5.54 16.42
C PHE A 17 -0.35 5.84 16.71
N ARG A 18 -0.86 5.28 17.81
CA ARG A 18 -2.29 5.36 18.18
C ARG A 18 -3.19 4.84 17.05
N ASP A 19 -4.01 5.71 16.49
CA ASP A 19 -4.93 5.49 15.39
C ASP A 19 -4.32 5.83 14.02
N ARG A 20 -3.11 6.39 13.98
CA ARG A 20 -2.40 6.75 12.74
C ARG A 20 -1.47 5.63 12.28
N ILE A 21 -1.45 5.42 10.98
CA ILE A 21 -0.49 4.52 10.33
C ILE A 21 0.19 5.27 9.20
N GLU A 22 1.47 5.00 8.97
CA GLU A 22 2.17 5.44 7.77
C GLU A 22 2.24 4.28 6.77
N VAL A 23 1.87 4.52 5.51
CA VAL A 23 1.96 3.51 4.45
C VAL A 23 3.04 3.84 3.43
N ARG A 24 3.70 2.78 2.93
CA ARG A 24 4.61 2.86 1.78
C ARG A 24 4.17 1.88 0.71
N LEU A 25 4.32 2.32 -0.54
CA LEU A 25 4.00 1.57 -1.74
C LEU A 25 5.25 1.38 -2.57
N GLU A 26 5.42 0.18 -3.09
CA GLU A 26 6.47 -0.11 -4.05
C GLU A 26 5.92 -1.00 -5.15
N THR A 27 6.46 -0.84 -6.36
CA THR A 27 6.13 -1.67 -7.51
C THR A 27 7.41 -1.92 -8.28
N VAL A 28 7.71 -3.21 -8.49
CA VAL A 28 8.89 -3.66 -9.23
C VAL A 28 8.96 -2.90 -10.55
N LYS A 29 10.15 -2.38 -10.89
CA LYS A 29 10.37 -1.40 -11.96
C LYS A 29 9.67 -1.76 -13.29
N ASP A 30 9.78 -3.01 -13.70
CA ASP A 30 9.23 -3.51 -14.99
C ASP A 30 7.70 -3.63 -14.98
N PHE A 31 7.07 -3.48 -13.82
CA PHE A 31 5.61 -3.55 -13.62
C PHE A 31 4.99 -2.19 -13.26
N ARG A 32 5.78 -1.10 -13.30
CA ARG A 32 5.30 0.26 -13.06
C ARG A 32 4.38 0.74 -14.21
N ASN A 33 3.64 1.82 -13.96
CA ASN A 33 2.71 2.46 -14.91
C ASN A 33 1.54 1.57 -15.40
N GLN A 34 1.22 0.51 -14.65
CA GLN A 34 0.11 -0.40 -14.95
C GLN A 34 -1.04 -0.30 -13.91
N GLY A 35 -1.02 0.72 -13.04
CA GLY A 35 -2.03 0.92 -11.99
C GLY A 35 -1.96 -0.06 -10.81
N LEU A 36 -0.91 -0.90 -10.73
CA LEU A 36 -0.81 -1.95 -9.70
C LEU A 36 -0.69 -1.36 -8.29
N SER A 37 0.11 -0.31 -8.13
CA SER A 37 0.27 0.39 -6.85
C SER A 37 -1.06 0.93 -6.35
N LEU A 38 -1.85 1.57 -7.22
CA LEU A 38 -3.20 2.06 -6.89
C LEU A 38 -4.13 0.93 -6.48
N ALA A 39 -4.10 -0.20 -7.20
CA ALA A 39 -4.93 -1.36 -6.88
C ALA A 39 -4.61 -1.91 -5.48
N VAL A 40 -3.33 -2.09 -5.16
CA VAL A 40 -2.92 -2.61 -3.84
C VAL A 40 -3.19 -1.59 -2.73
N ALA A 41 -2.93 -0.30 -2.96
CA ALA A 41 -3.24 0.74 -1.98
C ALA A 41 -4.72 0.81 -1.65
N LYS A 42 -5.61 0.76 -2.66
CA LYS A 42 -7.06 0.81 -2.42
C LYS A 42 -7.52 -0.31 -1.50
N THR A 43 -7.10 -1.54 -1.75
CA THR A 43 -7.44 -2.67 -0.89
C THR A 43 -6.96 -2.45 0.54
N TYR A 44 -5.71 -2.02 0.69
CA TYR A 44 -5.07 -1.85 1.99
C TYR A 44 -5.67 -0.68 2.80
N VAL A 45 -5.89 0.46 2.14
CA VAL A 45 -6.51 1.65 2.76
C VAL A 45 -7.94 1.35 3.19
N ASN A 46 -8.73 0.64 2.37
CA ASN A 46 -10.10 0.29 2.72
C ASN A 46 -10.17 -0.57 4.00
N GLU A 47 -9.21 -1.49 4.18
CA GLU A 47 -9.12 -2.31 5.39
C GLU A 47 -8.87 -1.44 6.65
N PHE A 48 -7.97 -0.47 6.57
CA PHE A 48 -7.68 0.41 7.70
C PHE A 48 -8.76 1.42 8.01
N LEU A 49 -9.40 1.98 6.97
CA LEU A 49 -10.56 2.85 7.15
C LEU A 49 -11.70 2.10 7.82
N SER A 50 -11.93 0.83 7.47
CA SER A 50 -12.93 -0.02 8.14
C SER A 50 -12.60 -0.26 9.63
N SER A 51 -11.31 -0.17 9.98
CA SER A 51 -10.80 -0.30 11.35
C SER A 51 -10.67 1.04 12.09
N ARG A 52 -11.23 2.14 11.54
CA ARG A 52 -11.18 3.51 12.09
C ARG A 52 -9.76 4.05 12.27
N LEU A 53 -8.83 3.63 11.44
CA LEU A 53 -7.47 4.14 11.44
C LEU A 53 -7.34 5.30 10.44
N VAL A 54 -6.48 6.25 10.78
CA VAL A 54 -6.07 7.35 9.91
C VAL A 54 -4.84 6.90 9.14
N VAL A 55 -4.92 6.93 7.82
CA VAL A 55 -3.79 6.59 6.94
C VAL A 55 -3.04 7.87 6.58
N ASP A 56 -1.80 7.97 7.06
CA ASP A 56 -0.84 8.98 6.66
C ASP A 56 0.04 8.42 5.53
N TRP A 57 0.27 9.25 4.51
CA TRP A 57 1.12 8.91 3.38
C TRP A 57 2.05 10.09 3.06
N PRO A 58 3.30 10.04 3.52
CA PRO A 58 4.33 10.98 3.13
C PRO A 58 4.67 10.72 1.66
N CYS A 59 4.21 11.61 0.79
CA CYS A 59 4.62 11.66 -0.60
C CYS A 59 5.94 12.44 -0.67
N ASP A 60 6.99 11.78 -1.19
CA ASP A 60 8.20 12.46 -1.65
C ASP A 60 7.99 13.03 -3.06
#